data_AF-A0A075AX31-F1
#
_entry.id   AF-A0A075AX31-F1
#
_cell.length_a   1.000
_cell.length_b   1.000
_cell.length_c   1.000
_cell.angle_alpha   90.00
_cell.angle_beta   90.00
_cell.angle_gamma   90.00
#
_symmetry.space_group_name_H-M   'P 1'
#
loop_
_entity.id
_entity.type
_entity.pdbx_description
1 polymer ?
#
loop_
_entity_poly.entity_id
_entity_poly.type
_entity_poly.pdbx_seq_one_letter_code
_entity_poly.pdbx_strand_id
1 'polypeptide(L)'
;MTSRVQIQEISDSAMILTPLIRMIKPYNVHYRRVSSFLCITPNLISKNVNAHRFRFNHGEFNLEEFEKTWINNINKSYDIIELQCVLTNVFGYDVVPTAPIIEAAIKKARLFNDFPTCVRIFVALRSITPKLTHYHEYLEYFKPLMDELGINSPEELVKLI
;
A
#
# COMPACT_ATOMS: atom_id res chain seq x y z
N MET A 1 -26.58 24.26 -40.69
CA MET A 1 -25.53 25.28 -40.43
C MET A 1 -25.01 25.23 -38.98
N THR A 2 -25.24 24.16 -38.22
CA THR A 2 -24.89 24.06 -36.79
C THR A 2 -23.64 23.22 -36.51
N SER A 3 -23.16 22.44 -37.48
CA SER A 3 -22.01 21.54 -37.29
C SER A 3 -20.65 22.21 -37.44
N ARG A 4 -20.52 23.24 -38.28
CA ARG A 4 -19.21 23.90 -38.54
C ARG A 4 -18.74 24.79 -37.39
N VAL A 5 -19.69 25.43 -36.68
CA VAL A 5 -19.41 26.28 -35.51
C VAL A 5 -18.95 25.44 -34.32
N GLN A 6 -19.59 24.28 -34.07
CA GLN A 6 -19.17 23.35 -33.02
C GLN A 6 -17.77 22.76 -33.27
N ILE A 7 -17.40 22.50 -34.52
CA ILE A 7 -16.05 21.99 -34.86
C ILE A 7 -14.97 23.05 -34.59
N GLN A 8 -15.28 24.33 -34.78
CA GLN A 8 -14.37 25.43 -34.45
C GLN A 8 -14.23 25.64 -32.94
N GLU A 9 -15.31 25.53 -32.17
CA GLU A 9 -15.22 25.58 -30.69
C GLU A 9 -14.37 24.43 -30.11
N ILE A 10 -14.43 23.23 -30.72
CA ILE A 10 -13.60 22.08 -30.34
C ILE A 10 -12.12 22.32 -30.70
N SER A 11 -11.86 22.92 -31.87
CA SER A 11 -10.52 23.33 -32.32
C SER A 11 -9.88 24.37 -31.39
N ASP A 12 -10.67 25.37 -30.99
CA ASP A 12 -10.19 26.49 -30.17
C ASP A 12 -9.97 26.05 -28.72
N SER A 13 -10.81 25.14 -28.20
CA SER A 13 -10.61 24.45 -26.91
C SER A 13 -9.36 23.57 -26.91
N ALA A 14 -9.06 22.89 -28.02
CA ALA A 14 -7.86 22.09 -28.16
C ALA A 14 -6.59 22.96 -28.21
N MET A 15 -6.62 24.15 -28.82
CA MET A 15 -5.47 25.07 -28.80
C MET A 15 -5.13 25.59 -27.40
N ILE A 16 -6.12 25.79 -26.51
CA ILE A 16 -5.89 26.23 -25.12
C ILE A 16 -5.40 25.08 -24.22
N LEU A 17 -5.80 23.84 -24.50
CA LEU A 17 -5.33 22.64 -23.79
C LEU A 17 -3.96 22.12 -24.27
N THR A 18 -3.55 22.42 -25.50
CA THR A 18 -2.24 21.99 -26.02
C THR A 18 -1.02 22.49 -25.23
N PRO A 19 -0.95 23.73 -24.70
CA PRO A 19 0.16 24.11 -23.82
C PRO A 19 0.10 23.41 -22.45
N LEU A 20 -1.07 23.05 -21.92
CA LEU A 20 -1.21 22.28 -20.67
C LEU A 20 -0.76 20.82 -20.84
N ILE A 21 -1.11 20.19 -21.96
CA ILE A 21 -0.64 18.84 -22.30
C ILE A 21 0.86 18.84 -22.60
N ARG A 22 1.42 19.94 -23.14
CA ARG A 22 2.87 20.10 -23.33
C ARG A 22 3.62 20.47 -22.04
N MET A 23 2.92 20.98 -21.02
CA MET A 23 3.45 21.23 -19.68
C MET A 23 3.43 19.97 -18.81
N ILE A 24 2.60 18.98 -19.15
CA ILE A 24 2.83 17.58 -18.79
C ILE A 24 4.00 17.09 -19.65
N LYS A 25 5.23 17.46 -19.28
CA LYS A 25 6.38 16.65 -19.67
C LYS A 25 5.98 15.22 -19.34
N PRO A 26 6.15 14.22 -20.23
CA PRO A 26 6.22 12.87 -19.73
C PRO A 26 7.27 12.95 -18.64
N TYR A 27 6.87 12.66 -17.40
CA TYR A 27 7.85 12.23 -16.43
C TYR A 27 8.41 10.96 -17.06
N ASN A 28 9.43 11.13 -17.91
CA ASN A 28 10.45 10.16 -18.14
C ASN A 28 10.98 9.91 -16.73
N VAL A 29 10.35 8.96 -16.04
CA VAL A 29 11.02 8.19 -15.02
C VAL A 29 12.06 7.41 -15.80
N HIS A 30 13.13 8.10 -16.20
CA HIS A 30 14.42 7.48 -16.11
C HIS A 30 14.42 6.88 -14.72
N TYR A 31 14.49 5.56 -14.64
CA TYR A 31 15.15 4.93 -13.51
C TYR A 31 16.60 5.45 -13.53
N ARG A 32 16.80 6.72 -13.14
CA ARG A 32 17.96 7.07 -12.36
C ARG A 32 17.79 6.21 -11.13
N ARG A 33 18.53 5.11 -11.13
CA ARG A 33 18.98 4.41 -9.93
C ARG A 33 19.15 5.51 -8.87
N VAL A 34 18.20 5.63 -7.95
CA VAL A 34 18.27 6.59 -6.85
C VAL A 34 19.41 6.09 -5.96
N SER A 35 20.61 6.46 -6.37
CA SER A 35 21.73 6.60 -5.47
C SER A 35 21.34 7.74 -4.54
N SER A 36 21.00 7.36 -3.31
CA SER A 36 21.26 8.16 -2.10
C SER A 36 20.74 9.60 -2.07
N PHE A 37 19.47 9.75 -1.71
CA PHE A 37 19.03 10.70 -0.69
C PHE A 37 18.35 9.83 0.38
N LEU A 38 18.98 9.26 1.41
CA LEU A 38 19.83 9.84 2.46
C LEU A 38 19.23 11.14 3.03
N CYS A 39 18.17 11.01 3.84
CA CYS A 39 18.12 11.77 5.08
C CYS A 39 19.25 11.25 6.00
N ILE A 40 20.48 11.70 5.76
CA ILE A 40 21.55 11.58 6.76
C ILE A 40 21.27 12.65 7.80
N THR A 41 20.78 12.27 8.96
CA THR A 41 21.31 12.90 10.17
C THR A 41 22.65 12.21 10.41
N PRO A 42 23.79 12.90 10.26
CA PRO A 42 25.07 12.27 10.53
C PRO A 42 25.17 12.07 12.04
N ASN A 43 25.55 10.86 12.43
CA ASN A 43 25.86 10.44 13.78
C ASN A 43 24.64 10.26 14.69
N LEU A 44 24.13 9.03 14.73
CA LEU A 44 24.25 8.12 15.88
C LEU A 44 23.47 6.84 15.56
N ILE A 45 23.97 5.71 16.07
CA ILE A 45 23.37 4.37 16.04
C ILE A 45 23.74 3.52 14.80
N SER A 46 24.86 2.82 14.95
CA SER A 46 25.00 1.46 14.40
C SER A 46 23.79 0.63 14.83
N LYS A 47 22.94 0.27 13.88
CA LYS A 47 22.09 -0.91 14.00
C LYS A 47 22.29 -1.71 12.73
N ASN A 48 22.89 -2.87 12.95
CA ASN A 48 22.98 -3.99 12.04
C ASN A 48 21.62 -4.19 11.34
N VAL A 49 21.39 -3.56 10.19
CA VAL A 49 20.20 -3.81 9.37
C VAL A 49 20.43 -5.16 8.73
N ASN A 50 20.00 -6.21 9.45
CA ASN A 50 19.86 -7.55 8.89
C ASN A 50 18.84 -7.46 7.76
N ALA A 51 19.30 -7.12 6.55
CA ALA A 51 18.53 -7.27 5.33
C ALA A 51 18.23 -8.76 5.18
N HIS A 52 17.09 -9.19 5.71
CA HIS A 52 16.57 -10.53 5.53
C HIS A 52 16.21 -10.68 4.05
N ARG A 53 17.21 -11.03 3.23
CA ARG A 53 16.95 -11.53 1.88
C ARG A 53 16.26 -12.87 2.06
N PHE A 54 14.94 -12.89 1.93
CA PHE A 54 14.20 -14.11 1.68
C PHE A 54 14.66 -14.66 0.33
N ARG A 55 15.65 -15.56 0.36
CA ARG A 55 15.97 -16.40 -0.79
C ARG A 55 14.96 -17.54 -0.75
N PHE A 56 13.91 -17.45 -1.55
CA PHE A 56 13.14 -18.65 -1.87
C PHE A 56 14.08 -19.54 -2.69
N ASN A 57 14.60 -20.61 -2.08
CA ASN A 57 15.01 -21.77 -2.86
C ASN A 57 13.79 -22.18 -3.70
N HIS A 58 13.99 -22.66 -4.93
CA HIS A 58 12.90 -23.12 -5.82
C HIS A 58 12.20 -24.38 -5.26
N GLY A 59 11.61 -24.26 -4.08
CA GLY A 59 10.66 -25.20 -3.49
C GLY A 59 9.25 -24.80 -3.88
N GLU A 60 8.35 -25.77 -3.83
CA GLU A 60 6.94 -25.55 -4.11
C GLU A 60 6.34 -24.53 -3.13
N PHE A 61 5.51 -23.62 -3.64
CA PHE A 61 4.84 -22.61 -2.81
C PHE A 61 3.81 -23.31 -1.91
N ASN A 62 4.06 -23.30 -0.60
CA ASN A 62 3.12 -23.78 0.40
C ASN A 62 2.49 -22.59 1.16
N LEU A 63 1.16 -22.46 1.06
CA LEU A 63 0.42 -21.36 1.66
C LEU A 63 0.51 -21.36 3.19
N GLU A 64 0.51 -22.53 3.83
CA GLU A 64 0.58 -22.61 5.29
C GLU A 64 1.92 -22.14 5.84
N GLU A 65 3.01 -22.48 5.15
CA GLU A 65 4.36 -22.06 5.54
C GLU A 65 4.53 -20.54 5.30
N PHE A 66 4.00 -20.04 4.19
CA PHE A 66 3.95 -18.61 3.90
C PHE A 66 3.24 -17.85 5.03
N GLU A 67 2.05 -18.29 5.41
CA GLU A 67 1.28 -17.67 6.49
C GLU A 67 2.03 -17.68 7.83
N LYS A 68 2.54 -18.84 8.25
CA LYS A 68 3.30 -18.98 9.50
C LYS A 68 4.54 -18.08 9.51
N THR A 69 5.23 -17.95 8.38
CA THR A 69 6.43 -17.12 8.26
C THR A 69 6.11 -15.65 8.45
N TRP A 70 5.06 -15.15 7.78
CA TRP A 70 4.70 -13.74 7.88
C TRP A 70 4.10 -13.35 9.21
N ILE A 71 3.24 -14.20 9.80
CA ILE A 71 2.73 -13.99 11.16
C ILE A 71 3.91 -13.91 12.14
N ASN A 72 4.89 -14.81 12.02
CA ASN A 72 6.08 -14.77 12.87
C ASN A 72 6.90 -13.49 12.66
N ASN A 73 7.08 -13.03 11.41
CA ASN A 73 7.82 -11.81 11.13
C ASN A 73 7.12 -10.56 11.67
N ILE A 74 5.80 -10.48 11.53
CA ILE A 74 4.98 -9.40 12.09
C ILE A 74 5.05 -9.40 13.62
N ASN A 75 4.93 -10.57 14.24
CA ASN A 75 5.00 -10.68 15.71
C ASN A 75 6.40 -10.31 16.24
N LYS A 76 7.45 -10.65 15.50
CA LYS A 76 8.85 -10.32 15.83
C LYS A 76 9.21 -8.86 15.62
N SER A 77 8.45 -8.09 14.84
CA SER A 77 8.79 -6.70 14.57
C SER A 77 8.85 -5.90 15.87
N TYR A 78 9.92 -5.13 16.04
CA TYR A 78 10.15 -4.36 17.26
C TYR A 78 9.57 -2.95 17.19
N ASP A 79 9.55 -2.36 16.00
CA ASP A 79 9.15 -0.96 15.77
C ASP A 79 8.24 -0.81 14.54
N ILE A 80 7.60 0.36 14.43
CA ILE A 80 6.67 0.72 13.37
C ILE A 80 7.33 0.61 12.00
N ILE A 81 8.55 1.13 11.83
CA ILE A 81 9.26 1.11 10.55
C ILE A 81 9.50 -0.34 10.09
N GLU A 82 9.84 -1.24 11.02
CA GLU A 82 10.03 -2.65 10.70
C GLU A 82 8.73 -3.32 10.29
N LEU A 83 7.64 -3.06 11.01
CA LEU A 83 6.30 -3.53 10.63
C LEU A 83 5.92 -3.04 9.23
N GLN A 84 6.17 -1.78 8.91
CA GLN A 84 5.88 -1.21 7.59
C GLN A 84 6.74 -1.84 6.49
N CYS A 85 8.02 -2.15 6.76
CA CYS A 85 8.89 -2.89 5.84
C CYS A 85 8.39 -4.32 5.62
N VAL A 86 7.98 -5.01 6.69
CA VAL A 86 7.39 -6.36 6.61
C VAL A 86 6.12 -6.33 5.78
N LEU A 87 5.21 -5.38 6.03
CA LEU A 87 3.97 -5.22 5.28
C LEU A 87 4.21 -4.89 3.80
N THR A 88 5.19 -4.05 3.50
CA THR A 88 5.57 -3.74 2.10
C THR A 88 5.98 -5.02 1.35
N ASN A 89 6.69 -5.94 2.03
CA ASN A 89 7.05 -7.21 1.44
C ASN A 89 5.84 -8.16 1.32
N VAL A 90 4.99 -8.25 2.35
CA VAL A 90 3.77 -9.09 2.33
C VAL A 90 2.87 -8.74 1.13
N PHE A 91 2.59 -7.45 0.93
CA PHE A 91 1.78 -6.97 -0.20
C PHE A 91 2.55 -6.93 -1.53
N GLY A 92 3.85 -7.20 -1.53
CA GLY A 92 4.68 -7.22 -2.73
C GLY A 92 4.68 -8.54 -3.48
N TYR A 93 4.11 -9.61 -2.90
CA TYR A 93 3.91 -10.88 -3.59
C TYR A 93 2.60 -10.87 -4.39
N ASP A 94 2.53 -11.70 -5.42
CA ASP A 94 1.33 -11.90 -6.24
C ASP A 94 0.30 -12.82 -5.55
N VAL A 95 0.11 -12.62 -4.25
CA VAL A 95 -0.88 -13.33 -3.44
C VAL A 95 -1.58 -12.31 -2.55
N VAL A 96 -2.90 -12.43 -2.46
CA VAL A 96 -3.67 -11.63 -1.50
C VAL A 96 -3.39 -12.19 -0.10
N PRO A 97 -3.01 -11.35 0.88
CA PRO A 97 -2.74 -11.84 2.23
C PRO A 97 -3.96 -12.51 2.85
N THR A 98 -3.72 -13.62 3.55
CA THR A 98 -4.78 -14.33 4.27
C THR A 98 -5.26 -13.51 5.46
N ALA A 99 -6.50 -13.74 5.89
CA ALA A 99 -7.10 -13.06 7.03
C ALA A 99 -6.23 -13.05 8.31
N PRO A 100 -5.59 -14.17 8.74
CA PRO A 100 -4.76 -14.18 9.95
C PRO A 100 -3.49 -13.33 9.85
N ILE A 101 -2.90 -13.17 8.67
CA ILE A 101 -1.78 -12.24 8.47
C ILE A 101 -2.23 -10.80 8.74
N ILE A 102 -3.42 -10.44 8.23
CA ILE A 102 -4.00 -9.11 8.41
C ILE A 102 -4.39 -8.88 9.88
N GLU A 103 -4.98 -9.87 10.57
CA GLU A 103 -5.25 -9.75 12.00
C GLU A 103 -3.98 -9.48 12.82
N ALA A 104 -2.93 -10.26 12.56
CA ALA A 104 -1.65 -10.09 13.25
C ALA A 104 -1.09 -8.69 13.00
N ALA A 105 -1.18 -8.21 11.75
CA ALA A 105 -0.73 -6.88 11.38
C ALA A 105 -1.51 -5.77 12.11
N ILE A 106 -2.85 -5.86 12.16
CA ILE A 106 -3.68 -4.85 12.84
C ILE A 106 -3.43 -4.86 14.35
N LYS A 107 -3.39 -6.05 14.98
CA LYS A 107 -3.09 -6.19 16.41
C LYS A 107 -1.71 -5.62 16.74
N LYS A 108 -0.70 -5.86 15.90
CA LYS A 108 0.65 -5.32 16.06
C LYS A 108 0.71 -3.80 15.84
N ALA A 109 0.02 -3.28 14.83
CA ALA A 109 -0.07 -1.85 14.59
C ALA A 109 -0.75 -1.12 15.77
N ARG A 110 -1.78 -1.72 16.37
CA ARG A 110 -2.41 -1.16 17.57
C ARG A 110 -1.50 -1.18 18.78
N LEU A 111 -0.69 -2.23 18.95
CA LEU A 111 0.35 -2.27 20.00
C LEU A 111 1.33 -1.10 19.87
N PHE A 112 1.64 -0.69 18.64
CA PHE A 112 2.49 0.46 18.37
C PHE A 112 1.76 1.81 18.38
N ASN A 113 0.47 1.83 18.72
CA ASN A 113 -0.38 3.02 18.67
C ASN A 113 -0.44 3.70 17.29
N ASP A 114 -0.25 2.93 16.21
CA ASP A 114 -0.15 3.46 14.85
C ASP A 114 -1.46 3.26 14.05
N PHE A 115 -2.39 4.19 14.24
CA PHE A 115 -3.66 4.24 13.51
C PHE A 115 -3.52 4.34 11.97
N PRO A 116 -2.67 5.23 11.41
CA PRO A 116 -2.59 5.36 9.95
C PRO A 116 -2.08 4.09 9.27
N THR A 117 -1.23 3.28 9.92
CA THR A 117 -0.85 1.97 9.36
C THR A 117 -2.03 0.99 9.33
N CYS A 118 -2.90 0.97 10.35
CA CYS A 118 -4.13 0.16 10.30
C CYS A 118 -5.01 0.51 9.10
N VAL A 119 -5.26 1.81 8.87
CA VAL A 119 -6.05 2.27 7.72
C VAL A 119 -5.35 1.91 6.41
N ARG A 120 -4.02 2.07 6.34
CA ARG A 120 -3.23 1.76 5.14
C ARG A 120 -3.29 0.29 4.76
N ILE A 121 -3.40 -0.64 5.73
CA ILE A 121 -3.58 -2.08 5.45
C ILE A 121 -4.87 -2.31 4.65
N PHE A 122 -5.99 -1.67 5.04
CA PHE A 122 -7.25 -1.81 4.32
C PHE A 122 -7.23 -1.13 2.94
N VAL A 123 -6.52 -0.02 2.78
CA VAL A 123 -6.30 0.62 1.47
C VAL A 123 -5.48 -0.29 0.56
N ALA A 124 -4.39 -0.87 1.08
CA ALA A 124 -3.57 -1.82 0.35
C ALA A 124 -4.38 -3.06 -0.07
N LEU A 125 -5.20 -3.59 0.84
CA LEU A 125 -6.10 -4.71 0.56
C LEU A 125 -7.09 -4.40 -0.58
N ARG A 126 -7.67 -3.19 -0.58
CA ARG A 126 -8.56 -2.75 -1.66
C ARG A 126 -7.86 -2.67 -3.02
N SER A 127 -6.58 -2.29 -3.01
CA SER A 127 -5.77 -2.10 -4.22
C SER A 127 -5.28 -3.42 -4.83
N ILE A 128 -4.93 -4.41 -3.98
CA ILE A 128 -4.45 -5.73 -4.45
C ILE A 128 -5.61 -6.64 -4.87
N THR A 129 -6.80 -6.42 -4.30
CA THR A 129 -7.97 -7.24 -4.60
C THR A 129 -8.60 -6.80 -5.93
N PRO A 130 -8.73 -7.70 -6.93
CA PRO A 130 -9.22 -7.33 -8.25
C PRO A 130 -10.71 -6.98 -8.25
N LYS A 131 -11.51 -7.62 -7.39
CA LYS A 131 -12.96 -7.39 -7.28
C LYS A 131 -13.31 -6.71 -5.98
N LEU A 132 -14.22 -5.75 -6.06
CA LEU A 132 -14.74 -5.05 -4.89
C LEU A 132 -15.51 -5.99 -3.94
N THR A 133 -16.15 -7.05 -4.46
CA THR A 133 -16.89 -8.03 -3.65
C THR A 133 -16.01 -8.71 -2.61
N HIS A 134 -14.84 -9.18 -3.01
CA HIS A 134 -13.89 -9.84 -2.11
C HIS A 134 -13.35 -8.88 -1.04
N TYR A 135 -13.18 -7.61 -1.39
CA TYR A 135 -12.79 -6.60 -0.41
C TYR A 135 -13.88 -6.42 0.66
N HIS A 136 -15.16 -6.39 0.27
CA HIS A 136 -16.26 -6.30 1.24
C HIS A 136 -16.38 -7.55 2.12
N GLU A 137 -16.11 -8.75 1.60
CA GLU A 137 -16.04 -9.98 2.40
C GLU A 137 -15.00 -9.85 3.54
N TYR A 138 -13.83 -9.26 3.26
CA TYR A 138 -12.84 -8.96 4.30
C TYR A 138 -13.33 -7.91 5.30
N LEU A 139 -14.00 -6.85 4.86
CA LEU A 139 -14.55 -5.84 5.76
C LEU A 139 -15.59 -6.43 6.71
N GLU A 140 -16.46 -7.32 6.22
CA GLU A 140 -17.43 -8.03 7.04
C GLU A 140 -16.74 -8.94 8.07
N TYR A 141 -15.69 -9.66 7.65
CA TYR A 141 -14.91 -10.51 8.55
C TYR A 141 -14.21 -9.70 9.65
N PHE A 142 -13.62 -8.55 9.32
CA PHE A 142 -12.86 -7.73 10.27
C PHE A 142 -13.70 -6.75 11.08
N LYS A 143 -14.97 -6.55 10.74
CA LYS A 143 -15.88 -5.64 11.45
C LYS A 143 -15.84 -5.77 12.99
N PRO A 144 -15.96 -6.97 13.60
CA PRO A 144 -15.88 -7.11 15.05
C PRO A 144 -14.52 -6.64 15.63
N LEU A 145 -13.43 -6.92 14.92
CA LEU A 145 -12.07 -6.52 15.34
C LEU A 145 -11.88 -5.01 15.18
N MET A 146 -12.42 -4.42 14.12
CA MET A 146 -12.40 -2.98 13.88
C MET A 146 -13.17 -2.22 14.95
N ASP A 147 -14.36 -2.72 15.32
CA ASP A 147 -15.18 -2.14 16.38
C ASP A 147 -14.48 -2.22 17.76
N GLU A 148 -13.85 -3.36 18.06
CA GLU A 148 -13.08 -3.55 19.31
C GLU A 148 -11.91 -2.56 19.41
N LEU A 149 -11.16 -2.37 18.32
CA LEU A 149 -9.97 -1.54 18.31
C LEU A 149 -10.23 -0.06 17.97
N GLY A 150 -11.47 0.29 17.62
CA GLY A 150 -11.87 1.64 17.22
C GLY A 150 -11.25 2.08 15.89
N ILE A 151 -11.19 1.19 14.91
CA ILE A 151 -10.60 1.45 13.59
C ILE A 151 -11.72 1.73 12.58
N ASN A 152 -11.70 2.90 11.95
CA ASN A 152 -12.62 3.22 10.86
C ASN A 152 -12.16 2.60 9.54
N SER A 153 -13.11 2.20 8.70
CA SER A 153 -12.81 1.81 7.33
C SER A 153 -12.33 3.03 6.52
N PRO A 154 -11.48 2.84 5.50
CA PRO A 154 -11.05 3.95 4.65
C PRO A 154 -12.23 4.65 3.95
N GLU A 155 -13.30 3.91 3.67
CA GLU A 155 -14.51 4.42 3.03
C GLU A 155 -15.34 5.32 3.96
N GLU A 156 -15.41 4.99 5.25
CA GLU A 156 -16.06 5.83 6.25
C GLU A 156 -15.27 7.11 6.50
N LEU A 157 -13.94 7.04 6.53
CA LEU A 157 -13.09 8.22 6.72
C LEU A 157 -13.28 9.26 5.61
N VAL A 158 -13.45 8.82 4.36
CA VAL A 158 -13.70 9.73 3.23
C VAL A 158 -15.06 10.45 3.35
N LYS A 159 -16.07 9.82 3.98
CA LYS A 159 -17.40 10.44 4.18
C LYS A 159 -17.42 11.50 5.29
N LEU A 160 -16.39 11.55 6.13
CA LEU A 160 -16.29 12.47 7.26
C LEU A 160 -15.63 13.82 6.90
N ILE A 161 -15.14 13.97 5.66
CA ILE A 161 -14.45 15.16 5.14
C ILE A 161 -15.34 15.82 4.09
#